data_AF-A0A6P0R7Y0-F1
#
_entry.id   AF-A0A6P0R7Y0-F1
#
_cell.length_a   1.000
_cell.length_b   1.000
_cell.length_c   1.000
_cell.angle_alpha   90.00
_cell.angle_beta   90.00
_cell.angle_gamma   90.00
#
_symmetry.space_group_name_H-M   'P 1'
#
loop_
_entity.id
_entity.type
_entity.pdbx_description
1 polymer ?
#
loop_
_entity_poly.entity_id
_entity_poly.type
_entity_poly.pdbx_seq_one_letter_code
_entity_poly.pdbx_strand_id
1 'polypeptide(L)'
;MSSNLETNNQKPLRKLLRGMKMSQGNFRLFLACCNNLSQRQRLIQQLQSSFSGNLAELELDESVRELYGTIYQHLGDQQPDALIIWGLESIADIDKLLLSMGLVREEFRKNFPFPIILWIDAEISRKFIRLIPDFESWASVTVFEPATDELIDSVQQTSESGDRKVLESRAGTSLDYVEQGLVDFTYQFSSLCLQL
;
A
#
# COMPACT_ATOMS: atom_id res chain seq x y z
N MET A 1 13.53 17.39 -23.00
CA MET A 1 13.11 15.98 -23.20
C MET A 1 12.72 15.45 -21.84
N SER A 2 11.44 15.54 -21.53
CA SER A 2 10.89 15.30 -20.19
C SER A 2 9.90 14.14 -20.27
N SER A 3 9.65 13.47 -19.14
CA SER A 3 8.66 12.41 -18.89
C SER A 3 9.05 10.96 -19.24
N ASN A 4 9.86 10.34 -18.39
CA ASN A 4 9.77 8.88 -18.14
C ASN A 4 9.86 8.51 -16.64
N LEU A 5 10.15 9.47 -15.76
CA LEU A 5 10.42 9.24 -14.32
C LEU A 5 9.18 9.37 -13.43
N GLU A 6 8.07 9.92 -13.90
CA GLU A 6 6.81 10.04 -13.13
C GLU A 6 5.92 8.78 -13.21
N THR A 7 6.31 7.78 -14.01
CA THR A 7 5.35 6.81 -14.58
C THR A 7 5.13 5.54 -13.77
N ASN A 8 6.00 5.21 -12.82
CA ASN A 8 5.99 3.87 -12.23
C ASN A 8 4.83 3.68 -11.24
N ASN A 9 4.58 4.68 -10.40
CA ASN A 9 3.58 4.57 -9.33
C ASN A 9 2.19 5.12 -9.69
N GLN A 10 1.98 5.64 -10.91
CA GLN A 10 0.69 6.19 -11.32
C GLN A 10 -0.39 5.12 -11.50
N LYS A 11 -0.03 3.96 -12.05
CA LYS A 11 -0.94 2.81 -12.19
C LYS A 11 -1.40 2.29 -10.82
N PRO A 12 -0.50 1.94 -9.86
CA PRO A 12 -0.92 1.49 -8.55
C PRO A 12 -1.71 2.57 -7.79
N LEU A 13 -1.33 3.85 -7.90
CA LEU A 13 -2.07 4.95 -7.27
C LEU A 13 -3.50 5.07 -7.80
N ARG A 14 -3.69 5.00 -9.13
CA ARG A 14 -5.03 5.00 -9.74
C ARG A 14 -5.87 3.79 -9.31
N LYS A 15 -5.25 2.61 -9.18
CA LYS A 15 -5.92 1.40 -8.67
C LYS A 15 -6.40 1.61 -7.23
N LEU A 16 -5.54 2.16 -6.37
CA LEU A 16 -5.87 2.50 -4.98
C LEU A 16 -7.04 3.51 -4.91
N LEU A 17 -6.93 4.64 -5.61
CA LEU A 17 -7.98 5.66 -5.68
C LEU A 17 -9.32 5.10 -6.17
N ARG A 18 -9.30 4.25 -7.19
CA ARG A 18 -10.52 3.59 -7.68
C ARG A 18 -11.12 2.65 -6.63
N GLY A 19 -10.29 1.86 -5.97
CA GLY A 19 -10.72 0.97 -4.89
C GLY A 19 -11.37 1.75 -3.74
N MET A 20 -10.75 2.84 -3.30
CA MET A 20 -11.30 3.74 -2.28
C MET A 20 -12.67 4.27 -2.69
N LYS A 21 -12.79 4.85 -3.89
CA LYS A 21 -14.07 5.38 -4.41
C LYS A 21 -15.16 4.30 -4.47
N MET A 22 -14.82 3.09 -4.87
CA MET A 22 -15.76 1.96 -4.95
C MET A 22 -16.19 1.41 -3.59
N SER A 23 -15.46 1.73 -2.52
CA SER A 23 -15.75 1.26 -1.17
C SER A 23 -16.26 2.36 -0.25
N GLN A 24 -16.53 3.57 -0.74
CA GLN A 24 -17.18 4.61 0.07
C GLN A 24 -18.49 4.08 0.68
N GLY A 25 -18.72 4.39 1.96
CA GLY A 25 -19.86 3.88 2.73
C GLY A 25 -19.70 2.43 3.22
N ASN A 26 -18.59 1.75 2.90
CA ASN A 26 -18.32 0.39 3.34
C ASN A 26 -16.89 0.28 3.90
N PHE A 27 -16.73 -0.52 4.94
CA PHE A 27 -15.39 -0.85 5.41
C PHE A 27 -14.61 -1.61 4.34
N ARG A 28 -13.42 -1.12 4.02
CA ARG A 28 -12.41 -1.85 3.24
C ARG A 28 -11.02 -1.42 3.66
N LEU A 29 -10.13 -2.38 3.84
CA LEU A 29 -8.75 -2.10 4.21
C LEU A 29 -7.86 -2.09 2.98
N PHE A 30 -7.08 -1.04 2.81
CA PHE A 30 -6.05 -0.94 1.77
C PHE A 30 -4.68 -0.89 2.43
N LEU A 31 -3.81 -1.84 2.09
CA LEU A 31 -2.42 -1.82 2.51
C LEU A 31 -1.60 -1.20 1.37
N ALA A 32 -1.17 0.04 1.57
CA ALA A 32 -0.32 0.78 0.64
C ALA A 32 1.15 0.59 1.05
N CYS A 33 1.81 -0.40 0.46
CA CYS A 33 3.17 -0.77 0.79
C CYS A 33 4.17 0.14 0.06
N CYS A 34 4.93 0.95 0.79
CA CYS A 34 5.95 1.86 0.26
C CYS A 34 7.11 2.01 1.24
N ASN A 35 8.29 1.54 0.87
CA ASN A 35 9.47 1.52 1.75
C ASN A 35 10.22 2.86 1.83
N ASN A 36 9.95 3.78 0.91
CA ASN A 36 10.64 5.07 0.86
C ASN A 36 9.72 6.17 1.40
N LEU A 37 10.14 6.84 2.48
CA LEU A 37 9.33 7.84 3.18
C LEU A 37 9.02 9.07 2.32
N SER A 38 10.00 9.56 1.56
CA SER A 38 9.84 10.71 0.65
C SER A 38 8.81 10.42 -0.45
N GLN A 39 8.89 9.23 -1.04
CA GLN A 39 7.96 8.72 -2.05
C GLN A 39 6.56 8.54 -1.45
N ARG A 40 6.46 7.97 -0.24
CA ARG A 40 5.19 7.84 0.49
C ARG A 40 4.51 9.19 0.67
N GLN A 41 5.25 10.19 1.16
CA GLN A 41 4.72 11.56 1.34
C GLN A 41 4.22 12.15 0.02
N ARG A 42 4.99 12.01 -1.08
CA ARG A 42 4.57 12.46 -2.41
C ARG A 42 3.29 11.74 -2.88
N LEU A 43 3.17 10.44 -2.64
CA LEU A 43 1.99 9.65 -3.02
C LEU A 43 0.76 10.02 -2.19
N ILE A 44 0.92 10.26 -0.89
CA ILE A 44 -0.16 10.76 -0.02
C ILE A 44 -0.67 12.11 -0.52
N GLN A 45 0.23 13.05 -0.85
CA GLN A 45 -0.14 14.35 -1.41
C GLN A 45 -0.88 14.25 -2.75
N GLN A 46 -0.42 13.38 -3.65
CA GLN A 46 -1.12 13.13 -4.92
C GLN A 46 -2.50 12.50 -4.69
N LEU A 47 -2.62 11.59 -3.72
CA LEU A 47 -3.87 10.94 -3.36
C LEU A 47 -4.86 11.97 -2.81
N GLN A 48 -4.44 12.82 -1.86
CA GLN A 48 -5.22 13.93 -1.30
C GLN A 48 -5.74 14.86 -2.40
N SER A 49 -4.85 15.29 -3.30
CA SER A 49 -5.20 16.21 -4.39
C SER A 49 -6.18 15.59 -5.41
N SER A 50 -6.21 14.26 -5.51
CA SER A 50 -7.03 13.52 -6.48
C SER A 50 -8.34 12.98 -5.92
N PHE A 51 -8.49 12.98 -4.59
CA PHE A 51 -9.66 12.48 -3.89
C PHE A 51 -10.62 13.63 -3.60
N SER A 52 -11.86 13.52 -4.08
CA SER A 52 -12.84 14.61 -4.02
C SER A 52 -13.72 14.59 -2.76
N GLY A 53 -13.51 13.63 -1.87
CA GLY A 53 -14.29 13.46 -0.63
C GLY A 53 -13.53 13.93 0.62
N ASN A 54 -14.21 13.87 1.77
CA ASN A 54 -13.60 14.12 3.08
C ASN A 54 -12.58 13.01 3.41
N LEU A 55 -11.31 13.37 3.44
CA LEU A 55 -10.21 12.47 3.70
C LEU A 55 -9.61 12.80 5.07
N ALA A 56 -9.84 11.93 6.05
CA ALA A 56 -9.23 12.07 7.36
C ALA A 56 -7.81 11.48 7.38
N GLU A 57 -7.00 11.95 8.31
CA GLU A 57 -5.57 11.62 8.41
C GLU A 57 -5.17 11.35 9.85
N LEU A 58 -4.46 10.25 10.07
CA LEU A 58 -3.99 9.83 11.38
C LEU A 58 -2.53 9.36 11.30
N GLU A 59 -1.63 10.12 11.90
CA GLU A 59 -0.26 9.67 12.16
C GLU A 59 -0.20 8.94 13.50
N LEU A 60 0.43 7.77 13.51
CA LEU A 60 0.64 7.00 14.72
C LEU A 60 2.04 7.28 15.28
N ASP A 61 2.13 7.29 16.61
CA ASP A 61 3.39 7.40 17.35
C ASP A 61 3.64 6.15 18.20
N GLU A 62 4.83 6.07 18.80
CA GLU A 62 5.29 4.94 19.62
C GLU A 62 4.40 4.60 20.82
N SER A 63 3.52 5.52 21.25
CA SER A 63 2.63 5.31 22.39
C SER A 63 1.38 4.50 22.05
N VAL A 64 1.06 4.36 20.76
CA VAL A 64 -0.14 3.65 20.29
C VAL A 64 -0.01 2.15 20.56
N ARG A 65 -1.01 1.58 21.23
CA ARG A 65 -1.07 0.15 21.60
C ARG A 65 -2.20 -0.63 20.93
N GLU A 66 -3.22 0.06 20.46
CA GLU A 66 -4.39 -0.52 19.79
C GLU A 66 -4.87 0.40 18.68
N LEU A 67 -5.04 -0.12 17.47
CA LEU A 67 -5.40 0.73 16.33
C LEU A 67 -6.87 1.15 16.36
N TYR A 68 -7.77 0.22 16.73
CA TYR A 68 -9.21 0.47 16.73
C TYR A 68 -9.59 1.62 17.67
N GLY A 69 -9.13 1.57 18.91
CA GLY A 69 -9.42 2.59 19.92
C GLY A 69 -8.84 3.95 19.54
N THR A 70 -7.62 3.97 19.01
CA THR A 70 -6.99 5.22 18.52
C THR A 70 -7.78 5.85 17.38
N ILE A 71 -8.23 5.08 16.39
CA ILE A 71 -9.07 5.62 15.31
C ILE A 71 -10.39 6.17 15.85
N TYR A 72 -11.04 5.42 16.74
CA TYR A 72 -12.31 5.82 17.32
C TYR A 72 -12.20 7.13 18.11
N GLN A 73 -11.14 7.27 18.93
CA GLN A 73 -10.87 8.50 19.69
C GLN A 73 -10.51 9.68 18.79
N HIS A 74 -9.74 9.42 17.72
CA HIS A 74 -9.32 10.45 16.79
C HIS A 74 -10.49 11.03 15.98
N LEU A 75 -11.39 10.17 15.50
CA LEU A 75 -12.54 10.60 14.70
C LEU A 75 -13.73 11.07 15.54
N GLY A 76 -13.91 10.53 16.75
CA GLY A 76 -15.12 10.79 17.55
C GLY A 76 -16.39 10.41 16.77
N ASP A 77 -17.30 11.39 16.61
CA ASP A 77 -18.55 11.22 15.85
C ASP A 77 -18.38 11.47 14.34
N GLN A 78 -17.16 11.82 13.88
CA GLN A 78 -16.92 12.11 12.47
C GLN A 78 -16.87 10.83 11.62
N GLN A 79 -17.55 10.85 10.47
CA GLN A 79 -17.49 9.79 9.47
C GLN A 79 -16.92 10.36 8.16
N PRO A 80 -15.60 10.25 7.93
CA PRO A 80 -15.00 10.68 6.68
C PRO A 80 -15.35 9.73 5.53
N ASP A 81 -15.13 10.18 4.29
CA ASP A 81 -15.29 9.34 3.11
C ASP A 81 -14.15 8.31 2.96
N ALA A 82 -13.00 8.59 3.58
CA ALA A 82 -11.85 7.69 3.68
C ALA A 82 -10.92 8.14 4.83
N LEU A 83 -10.15 7.20 5.38
CA LEU A 83 -9.13 7.47 6.39
C LEU A 83 -7.75 7.01 5.92
N ILE A 84 -6.75 7.88 6.01
CA ILE A 84 -5.34 7.53 5.78
C ILE A 84 -4.61 7.44 7.11
N ILE A 85 -3.82 6.38 7.28
CA ILE A 85 -3.01 6.13 8.47
C ILE A 85 -1.56 5.82 8.08
N TRP A 86 -0.60 6.38 8.81
CA TRP A 86 0.84 6.07 8.68
C TRP A 86 1.53 6.10 10.06
N GLY A 87 2.81 5.74 10.12
CA GLY A 87 3.59 5.74 11.38
C GLY A 87 3.61 4.39 12.09
N LEU A 88 3.14 3.31 11.45
CA LEU A 88 3.15 1.97 12.04
C LEU A 88 4.59 1.46 12.28
N GLU A 89 5.58 1.99 11.56
CA GLU A 89 7.01 1.70 11.72
C GLU A 89 7.59 2.16 13.06
N SER A 90 6.93 3.13 13.73
CA SER A 90 7.37 3.67 15.02
C SER A 90 6.75 2.94 16.21
N ILE A 91 5.85 1.99 15.99
CA ILE A 91 5.13 1.28 17.05
C ILE A 91 6.05 0.30 17.77
N ALA A 92 6.16 0.46 19.09
CA ALA A 92 7.04 -0.37 19.93
C ALA A 92 6.74 -1.88 19.85
N ASP A 93 5.47 -2.27 19.73
CA ASP A 93 5.04 -3.66 19.60
C ASP A 93 4.01 -3.82 18.46
N ILE A 94 4.51 -3.71 17.23
CA ILE A 94 3.69 -3.81 16.02
C ILE A 94 2.98 -5.17 15.90
N ASP A 95 3.62 -6.26 16.32
CA ASP A 95 3.03 -7.61 16.26
C ASP A 95 1.77 -7.68 17.15
N LYS A 96 1.84 -7.16 18.37
CA LYS A 96 0.68 -7.08 19.27
C LYS A 96 -0.41 -6.15 18.74
N LEU A 97 -0.05 -4.99 18.19
CA LEU A 97 -1.02 -4.08 17.58
C LEU A 97 -1.77 -4.78 16.44
N LEU A 98 -1.05 -5.46 15.55
CA LEU A 98 -1.62 -6.23 14.45
C LEU A 98 -2.55 -7.34 14.97
N LEU A 99 -2.11 -8.15 15.93
CA LEU A 99 -2.96 -9.18 16.54
C LEU A 99 -4.23 -8.60 17.15
N SER A 100 -4.14 -7.45 17.83
CA SER A 100 -5.31 -6.78 18.42
C SER A 100 -6.31 -6.32 17.35
N MET A 101 -5.81 -5.83 16.21
CA MET A 101 -6.62 -5.46 15.06
C MET A 101 -7.41 -6.66 14.53
N GLY A 102 -6.76 -7.83 14.46
CA GLY A 102 -7.38 -9.13 14.16
C GLY A 102 -8.59 -9.46 15.02
N LEU A 103 -8.44 -9.32 16.35
CA LEU A 103 -9.46 -9.70 17.33
C LEU A 103 -10.74 -8.86 17.23
N VAL A 104 -10.64 -7.61 16.77
CA VAL A 104 -11.78 -6.68 16.67
C VAL A 104 -12.17 -6.39 15.22
N ARG A 105 -11.83 -7.29 14.30
CA ARG A 105 -12.14 -7.22 12.87
C ARG A 105 -13.59 -6.81 12.58
N GLU A 106 -14.56 -7.46 13.21
CA GLU A 106 -15.99 -7.13 13.01
C GLU A 106 -16.36 -5.73 13.52
N GLU A 107 -15.66 -5.21 14.53
CA GLU A 107 -15.90 -3.86 15.04
C GLU A 107 -15.40 -2.79 14.07
N PHE A 108 -14.28 -3.03 13.37
CA PHE A 108 -13.88 -2.17 12.25
C PHE A 108 -14.99 -2.06 11.20
N ARG A 109 -15.60 -3.19 10.83
CA ARG A 109 -16.65 -3.23 9.81
C ARG A 109 -17.91 -2.48 10.23
N LYS A 110 -18.30 -2.58 11.50
CA LYS A 110 -19.51 -1.95 12.03
C LYS A 110 -19.33 -0.44 12.22
N ASN A 111 -18.18 -0.02 12.73
CA ASN A 111 -17.98 1.33 13.25
C ASN A 111 -17.24 2.25 12.28
N PHE A 112 -16.54 1.70 11.28
CA PHE A 112 -15.85 2.47 10.24
C PHE A 112 -16.39 2.12 8.85
N PRO A 113 -17.60 2.59 8.49
CA PRO A 113 -18.22 2.32 7.19
C PRO A 113 -17.58 3.15 6.06
N PHE A 114 -16.26 3.11 5.96
CA PHE A 114 -15.46 3.82 4.96
C PHE A 114 -14.13 3.08 4.74
N PRO A 115 -13.46 3.30 3.60
CA PRO A 115 -12.15 2.73 3.34
C PRO A 115 -11.08 3.30 4.28
N ILE A 116 -10.24 2.40 4.81
CA ILE A 116 -9.05 2.74 5.60
C ILE A 116 -7.81 2.35 4.80
N ILE A 117 -6.86 3.28 4.68
CA ILE A 117 -5.61 3.11 3.94
C ILE A 117 -4.47 3.14 4.95
N LEU A 118 -3.81 2.00 5.14
CA LEU A 118 -2.60 1.89 5.94
C LEU A 118 -1.39 2.02 5.03
N TRP A 119 -0.61 3.09 5.20
CA TRP A 119 0.71 3.19 4.60
C TRP A 119 1.73 2.48 5.47
N ILE A 120 2.34 1.45 4.90
CA ILE A 120 3.23 0.54 5.61
C ILE A 120 4.47 0.24 4.78
N ASP A 121 5.51 -0.26 5.43
CA ASP A 121 6.65 -0.84 4.73
C ASP A 121 6.42 -2.34 4.44
N ALA A 122 7.39 -2.94 3.75
CA ALA A 122 7.38 -4.35 3.42
C ALA A 122 7.47 -5.27 4.64
N GLU A 123 8.09 -4.83 5.75
CA GLU A 123 8.16 -5.63 6.97
C GLU A 123 6.79 -5.76 7.62
N ILE A 124 6.10 -4.64 7.82
CA ILE A 124 4.77 -4.59 8.40
C ILE A 124 3.77 -5.31 7.49
N SER A 125 3.92 -5.17 6.17
CA SER A 125 3.10 -5.92 5.20
C SER A 125 3.23 -7.44 5.40
N ARG A 126 4.46 -7.96 5.54
CA ARG A 126 4.69 -9.39 5.83
C ARG A 126 4.08 -9.82 7.17
N LYS A 127 4.23 -8.99 8.21
CA LYS A 127 3.64 -9.25 9.53
C LYS A 127 2.12 -9.28 9.47
N PHE A 128 1.50 -8.39 8.70
CA PHE A 128 0.05 -8.35 8.50
C PHE A 128 -0.47 -9.68 7.95
N ILE A 129 0.14 -10.16 6.86
CA ILE A 129 -0.22 -11.44 6.22
C ILE A 129 -0.07 -12.60 7.19
N ARG A 130 1.03 -12.61 7.95
CA ARG A 130 1.36 -13.72 8.86
C ARG A 130 0.47 -13.74 10.11
N LEU A 131 0.19 -12.58 10.69
CA LEU A 131 -0.44 -12.46 12.01
C LEU A 131 -1.95 -12.28 11.93
N ILE A 132 -2.47 -11.73 10.84
CA ILE A 132 -3.90 -11.42 10.70
C ILE A 132 -4.50 -11.92 9.37
N PRO A 133 -4.43 -13.24 9.10
CA PRO A 133 -4.99 -13.80 7.87
C PRO A 133 -6.49 -13.54 7.71
N ASP A 134 -7.22 -13.38 8.83
CA ASP A 134 -8.67 -13.15 8.81
C ASP A 134 -9.08 -11.87 8.06
N PHE A 135 -8.18 -10.88 7.94
CA PHE A 135 -8.43 -9.67 7.15
C PHE A 135 -8.34 -9.87 5.64
N GLU A 136 -7.90 -11.04 5.15
CA GLU A 136 -7.65 -11.30 3.73
C GLU A 136 -8.84 -10.95 2.82
N SER A 137 -10.07 -11.32 3.21
CA SER A 137 -11.26 -11.03 2.40
C SER A 137 -11.65 -9.55 2.35
N TRP A 138 -11.08 -8.71 3.22
CA TRP A 138 -11.41 -7.28 3.34
C TRP A 138 -10.23 -6.36 3.05
N ALA A 139 -9.03 -6.92 2.99
CA ALA A 139 -7.81 -6.22 2.66
C ALA A 139 -7.55 -6.25 1.16
N SER A 140 -6.89 -5.22 0.66
CA SER A 140 -6.34 -5.20 -0.68
C SER A 140 -4.98 -4.53 -0.63
N VAL A 141 -3.97 -5.15 -1.23
CA VAL A 141 -2.60 -4.65 -1.17
C VAL A 141 -2.22 -3.99 -2.47
N THR A 142 -1.60 -2.82 -2.34
CA THR A 142 -1.02 -2.05 -3.44
C THR A 142 0.44 -1.81 -3.10
N VAL A 143 1.34 -2.38 -3.90
CA VAL A 143 2.78 -2.18 -3.75
C VAL A 143 3.20 -1.00 -4.62
N PHE A 144 3.96 -0.08 -4.04
CA PHE A 144 4.57 1.05 -4.72
C PHE A 144 6.06 0.81 -4.86
N GLU A 145 6.58 1.05 -6.06
CA GLU A 145 8.00 0.91 -6.36
C GLU A 145 8.77 2.11 -5.78
N PRO A 146 10.04 1.92 -5.37
CA PRO A 146 10.88 3.03 -4.94
C PRO A 146 11.05 4.06 -6.07
N ALA A 147 11.23 5.32 -5.71
CA ALA A 147 11.54 6.38 -6.68
C ALA A 147 12.81 5.98 -7.44
N THR A 148 12.73 5.85 -8.77
CA THR A 148 13.93 5.58 -9.59
C THR A 148 14.96 6.70 -9.45
N ASP A 149 14.52 7.90 -9.06
CA ASP A 149 15.36 9.09 -8.86
C ASP A 149 16.38 8.94 -7.71
N GLU A 150 16.21 7.99 -6.79
CA GLU A 150 17.16 7.75 -5.70
C GLU A 150 18.25 6.72 -6.04
N LEU A 151 18.21 6.07 -7.21
CA LEU A 151 19.27 5.16 -7.64
C LEU A 151 20.46 5.88 -8.31
N ILE A 152 20.37 7.21 -8.51
CA ILE A 152 21.43 7.96 -9.19
C ILE A 152 22.45 8.57 -8.20
N ASP A 153 22.12 8.69 -6.91
CA ASP A 153 23.05 9.24 -5.90
C ASP A 153 24.05 8.21 -5.35
N SER A 154 23.95 6.93 -5.73
CA SER A 154 24.85 5.87 -5.24
C SER A 154 25.74 5.21 -6.31
N VAL A 155 25.80 5.71 -7.55
CA VAL A 155 26.63 5.11 -8.62
C VAL A 155 27.77 6.00 -9.13
N GLN A 156 27.99 7.21 -8.59
CA GLN A 156 29.13 8.06 -9.00
C GLN A 156 30.45 7.83 -8.25
N GLN A 157 30.64 6.69 -7.59
CA GLN A 157 31.96 6.27 -7.10
C GLN A 157 32.27 4.82 -7.47
N THR A 158 32.41 4.54 -8.76
CA THR A 158 33.45 3.62 -9.24
C THR A 158 33.77 3.96 -10.69
N SER A 159 34.89 4.65 -10.85
CA SER A 159 35.54 4.92 -12.12
C SER A 159 35.91 3.62 -12.84
N GLU A 160 35.71 3.64 -14.16
CA GLU A 160 36.57 3.05 -15.20
C GLU A 160 36.71 1.51 -15.29
N SER A 161 36.10 0.95 -16.33
CA SER A 161 36.75 0.20 -17.45
C SER A 161 36.06 -1.11 -17.85
N GLY A 162 35.87 -1.32 -19.17
CA GLY A 162 35.86 -2.65 -19.77
C GLY A 162 34.66 -3.02 -20.66
N ASP A 163 34.87 -2.99 -21.98
CA ASP A 163 33.98 -3.39 -23.07
C ASP A 163 33.51 -4.86 -23.08
N ARG A 164 32.28 -5.09 -23.61
CA ARG A 164 31.89 -6.04 -24.72
C ARG A 164 30.38 -6.38 -24.62
N LYS A 165 29.51 -6.08 -25.59
CA LYS A 165 29.26 -6.61 -26.97
C LYS A 165 28.11 -7.67 -27.03
N VAL A 166 27.08 -7.37 -27.85
CA VAL A 166 26.29 -8.27 -28.76
C VAL A 166 25.04 -9.02 -28.22
N LEU A 167 23.82 -8.60 -28.62
CA LEU A 167 22.79 -9.22 -29.55
C LEU A 167 21.92 -10.32 -28.88
N GLU A 168 20.64 -10.61 -29.16
CA GLU A 168 19.63 -10.18 -30.15
C GLU A 168 18.22 -10.70 -29.74
N SER A 169 17.19 -9.89 -30.01
CA SER A 169 15.88 -10.19 -30.67
C SER A 169 15.10 -11.52 -30.48
N ARG A 170 13.97 -11.43 -29.75
CA ARG A 170 12.54 -11.71 -30.09
C ARG A 170 12.13 -12.84 -31.08
N ALA A 171 11.20 -13.69 -30.63
CA ALA A 171 10.06 -14.26 -31.40
C ALA A 171 8.95 -14.68 -30.40
N GLY A 172 7.71 -14.16 -30.50
CA GLY A 172 6.49 -14.90 -30.92
C GLY A 172 5.78 -15.54 -29.70
N THR A 173 4.46 -15.56 -29.45
CA THR A 173 3.26 -15.46 -30.28
C THR A 173 2.03 -15.23 -29.36
N SER A 174 0.99 -14.63 -29.94
CA SER A 174 -0.37 -14.38 -29.42
C SER A 174 -1.12 -15.64 -28.94
N LEU A 175 -2.04 -15.53 -27.95
CA LEU A 175 -3.51 -15.56 -28.12
C LEU A 175 -4.25 -15.83 -26.78
N ASP A 176 -5.20 -14.93 -26.47
CA ASP A 176 -6.45 -15.02 -25.71
C ASP A 176 -6.75 -16.24 -24.83
N TYR A 177 -7.12 -15.99 -23.57
CA TYR A 177 -8.21 -16.72 -22.89
C TYR A 177 -8.83 -15.89 -21.75
N VAL A 178 -10.00 -15.33 -22.04
CA VAL A 178 -11.22 -15.29 -21.20
C VAL A 178 -11.14 -14.61 -19.83
N GLU A 179 -11.68 -13.39 -19.79
CA GLU A 179 -12.48 -12.87 -18.67
C GLU A 179 -13.47 -13.94 -18.19
N GLN A 180 -13.23 -14.58 -17.05
CA GLN A 180 -14.30 -15.17 -16.26
C GLN A 180 -13.87 -15.38 -14.82
N GLY A 181 -14.11 -14.33 -14.04
CA GLY A 181 -14.38 -14.47 -12.63
C GLY A 181 -13.37 -13.76 -11.74
N LEU A 182 -13.89 -13.18 -10.68
CA LEU A 182 -13.21 -12.73 -9.45
C LEU A 182 -12.40 -13.85 -8.75
N VAL A 183 -11.91 -14.85 -9.48
CA VAL A 183 -11.44 -16.17 -9.01
C VAL A 183 -9.93 -16.19 -8.71
N ASP A 184 -9.30 -15.01 -8.68
CA ASP A 184 -7.86 -14.87 -8.46
C ASP A 184 -7.49 -13.93 -7.30
N PHE A 185 -8.27 -13.95 -6.21
CA PHE A 185 -7.85 -13.30 -4.96
C PHE A 185 -6.49 -13.84 -4.42
N THR A 186 -5.91 -14.84 -5.08
CA THR A 186 -5.57 -16.14 -4.49
C THR A 186 -4.36 -16.82 -5.14
N TYR A 187 -3.63 -16.16 -6.04
CA TYR A 187 -2.19 -16.36 -6.02
C TYR A 187 -1.69 -15.60 -4.76
N GLN A 188 -2.04 -16.17 -3.59
CA GLN A 188 -1.33 -16.31 -2.31
C GLN A 188 -0.68 -15.05 -1.68
N PHE A 189 -1.17 -13.81 -1.84
CA PHE A 189 -0.27 -12.64 -1.63
C PHE A 189 1.06 -12.80 -2.45
N SER A 190 1.05 -13.58 -3.56
CA SER A 190 1.80 -14.85 -3.80
C SER A 190 3.30 -14.90 -3.78
N SER A 191 3.95 -14.00 -4.53
CA SER A 191 5.28 -14.31 -5.09
C SER A 191 6.27 -13.20 -4.75
N LEU A 192 5.81 -12.12 -4.12
CA LEU A 192 6.32 -10.79 -4.40
C LEU A 192 6.87 -10.00 -3.20
N CYS A 193 7.11 -10.64 -2.05
CA CYS A 193 8.08 -10.08 -1.13
C CYS A 193 9.53 -10.46 -1.47
N LEU A 194 9.77 -11.47 -2.34
CA LEU A 194 11.10 -11.99 -2.67
C LEU A 194 10.99 -12.86 -3.95
N GLN A 195 11.36 -12.36 -5.12
CA GLN A 195 12.70 -12.65 -5.65
C GLN A 195 13.75 -11.54 -5.49
N LEU A 196 13.51 -10.52 -4.66
CA LEU A 196 14.47 -9.44 -4.42
C LEU A 196 14.57 -9.10 -2.94
#